data_AF-A0A0V0YFY9-F1
#
_entry.id   AF-A0A0V0YFY9-F1
#
_cell.length_a   1.000
_cell.length_b   1.000
_cell.length_c   1.000
_cell.angle_alpha   90.00
_cell.angle_beta   90.00
_cell.angle_gamma   90.00
#
_symmetry.space_group_name_H-M   'P 1'
#
loop_
_entity.id
_entity.type
_entity.pdbx_description
1 polymer ?
#
loop_
_entity_poly.entity_id
_entity_poly.type
_entity_poly.pdbx_seq_one_letter_code
_entity_poly.pdbx_strand_id
1 'polypeptide(L)'
;MRFHPIQGGQSLSLGKRCWRPDVIRHELMHTLGFYHEHSRYDRDHHFHLSIAYWSEYAIRLPSEAELLTPYDYNSIMHYESNAWAINAKQPTMTAKVEG
;
A
#
# COMPACT_ATOMS: atom_id res chain seq x y z
N MET A 1 -12.90 -29.27 2.22
CA MET A 1 -12.52 -28.71 0.90
C MET A 1 -11.09 -29.12 0.60
N ARG A 2 -10.85 -29.89 -0.46
CA ARG A 2 -9.48 -30.21 -0.93
C ARG A 2 -9.13 -29.26 -2.06
N PHE A 3 -8.26 -28.30 -1.80
CA PHE A 3 -7.67 -27.46 -2.84
C PHE A 3 -6.66 -28.30 -3.64
N HIS A 4 -6.85 -28.39 -4.95
CA HIS A 4 -5.85 -28.94 -5.85
C HIS A 4 -4.93 -27.77 -6.24
N PRO A 5 -3.60 -27.88 -6.06
CA PRO A 5 -2.70 -26.80 -6.44
C PRO A 5 -2.70 -26.68 -7.96
N ILE A 6 -3.10 -25.52 -8.46
CA ILE A 6 -2.80 -25.11 -9.83
C ILE A 6 -1.29 -24.86 -9.84
N GLN A 7 -0.51 -25.66 -10.58
CA GLN A 7 0.92 -25.36 -10.74
C GLN A 7 1.04 -23.99 -11.42
N GLY A 8 1.68 -23.03 -10.75
CA GLY A 8 1.79 -21.64 -11.19
C GLY A 8 0.74 -20.67 -10.63
N GLY A 9 -0.11 -21.08 -9.69
CA GLY A 9 -1.04 -20.16 -9.01
C GLY A 9 -0.33 -19.23 -8.01
N GLN A 10 -0.76 -17.97 -7.95
CA GLN A 10 -0.39 -17.03 -6.89
C GLN A 10 -1.39 -17.13 -5.74
N SER A 11 -0.92 -17.45 -4.55
CA SER A 11 -1.77 -17.49 -3.35
C SER A 11 -2.02 -16.08 -2.82
N LEU A 12 -3.28 -15.78 -2.51
CA LEU A 12 -3.71 -14.56 -1.85
C LEU A 12 -4.25 -14.93 -0.46
N SER A 13 -3.74 -14.27 0.59
CA SER A 13 -4.07 -14.59 1.98
C SER A 13 -5.03 -13.56 2.56
N LEU A 14 -6.27 -13.97 2.86
CA LEU A 14 -7.26 -13.14 3.53
C LEU A 14 -7.54 -13.65 4.94
N GLY A 15 -7.09 -12.89 5.94
CA GLY A 15 -7.45 -13.14 7.33
C GLY A 15 -8.94 -12.94 7.60
N LYS A 16 -9.44 -13.42 8.77
CA LYS A 16 -10.87 -13.33 9.12
C LYS A 16 -11.45 -11.92 9.02
N ARG A 17 -10.67 -10.87 9.31
CA ARG A 17 -11.09 -9.46 9.26
C ARG A 17 -10.85 -8.79 7.88
N CYS A 18 -10.25 -9.52 6.93
CA CYS A 18 -9.90 -9.05 5.59
C CYS A 18 -10.98 -9.37 4.55
N TRP A 19 -12.07 -10.06 4.93
CA TRP A 19 -13.20 -10.38 4.06
C TRP A 19 -14.12 -9.18 3.84
N ARG A 20 -13.57 -8.08 3.34
CA ARG A 20 -14.31 -6.88 2.97
C ARG A 20 -14.01 -6.47 1.52
N PRO A 21 -14.96 -5.87 0.79
CA PRO A 21 -14.78 -5.57 -0.64
C PRO A 21 -13.58 -4.65 -0.95
N ASP A 22 -13.27 -3.70 -0.07
CA ASP A 22 -12.08 -2.84 -0.15
C ASP A 22 -10.78 -3.65 -0.06
N VAL A 23 -10.62 -4.48 0.96
CA VAL A 23 -9.41 -5.28 1.16
C VAL A 23 -9.24 -6.32 0.04
N ILE A 24 -10.32 -6.97 -0.38
CA ILE A 24 -10.26 -7.94 -1.49
C ILE A 24 -9.77 -7.28 -2.78
N ARG A 25 -10.25 -6.06 -3.09
CA ARG A 25 -9.80 -5.31 -4.27
C ARG A 25 -8.32 -4.89 -4.14
N HIS A 26 -7.87 -4.47 -2.95
CA HIS A 26 -6.46 -4.15 -2.68
C HIS A 26 -5.54 -5.34 -2.96
N GLU A 27 -5.86 -6.50 -2.40
CA GLU A 27 -5.03 -7.70 -2.58
C GLU A 27 -5.07 -8.21 -4.02
N LEU A 28 -6.20 -8.09 -4.71
CA LEU A 28 -6.28 -8.42 -6.14
C LEU A 28 -5.41 -7.48 -6.99
N MET A 29 -5.32 -6.19 -6.66
CA MET A 29 -4.43 -5.26 -7.37
C MET A 29 -2.96 -5.65 -7.21
N HIS A 30 -2.56 -6.19 -6.06
CA HIS A 30 -1.22 -6.79 -5.90
C HIS A 30 -0.98 -7.97 -6.85
N THR A 31 -2.00 -8.78 -7.16
CA THR A 31 -1.87 -9.87 -8.15
C THR A 31 -1.70 -9.38 -9.58
N LEU A 32 -2.19 -8.17 -9.88
CA LEU A 32 -1.98 -7.51 -11.16
C LEU A 32 -0.61 -6.81 -11.26
N GLY A 33 0.16 -6.78 -10.17
CA GLY A 33 1.50 -6.19 -10.13
C GLY A 33 1.55 -4.75 -9.59
N PHE A 34 0.46 -4.22 -9.05
CA PHE A 34 0.49 -2.90 -8.41
C PHE A 34 1.14 -2.99 -7.02
N TYR A 35 2.00 -2.02 -6.73
CA TYR A 35 2.59 -1.81 -5.42
C TYR A 35 1.82 -0.74 -4.65
N HIS A 36 2.15 -0.55 -3.37
CA HIS A 36 1.53 0.53 -2.58
C HIS A 36 1.88 1.92 -3.14
N GLU A 37 0.90 2.81 -3.16
CA GLU A 37 1.06 4.17 -3.70
C GLU A 37 2.14 4.96 -2.93
N HIS A 38 2.24 4.75 -1.62
CA HIS A 38 3.28 5.35 -0.77
C HIS A 38 4.68 4.78 -1.02
N SER A 39 4.82 3.73 -1.81
CA SER A 39 6.12 3.16 -2.19
C SER A 39 6.68 3.75 -3.46
N ARG A 40 5.95 4.60 -4.19
CA ARG A 40 6.45 5.25 -5.40
C ARG A 40 7.76 5.99 -5.17
N TYR A 41 8.62 6.02 -6.18
CA TYR A 41 9.90 6.71 -6.07
C TYR A 41 9.75 8.23 -5.96
N ASP A 42 8.64 8.81 -6.45
CA ASP A 42 8.33 10.24 -6.40
C ASP A 42 7.53 10.66 -5.16
N ARG A 43 7.29 9.73 -4.21
CA ARG A 43 6.42 9.93 -3.04
C ARG A 43 6.73 11.17 -2.19
N ASP A 44 8.01 11.53 -2.11
CA ASP A 44 8.46 12.65 -1.27
C ASP A 44 8.05 14.01 -1.86
N HIS A 45 7.53 14.06 -3.08
CA HIS A 45 6.88 15.25 -3.63
C HIS A 45 5.43 15.41 -3.15
N HIS A 46 4.82 14.34 -2.63
CA HIS A 46 3.38 14.26 -2.37
C HIS A 46 3.05 14.22 -0.88
N PHE A 47 3.87 13.57 -0.04
CA PHE A 47 3.66 13.54 1.41
C PHE A 47 4.98 13.59 2.20
N HIS A 48 4.87 13.84 3.50
CA HIS A 48 5.96 13.71 4.46
C HIS A 48 5.78 12.45 5.30
N LEU A 49 6.82 11.62 5.37
CA LEU A 49 6.88 10.47 6.27
C LEU A 49 7.45 10.90 7.62
N SER A 50 6.72 10.63 8.70
CA SER A 50 7.14 10.91 10.07
C SER A 50 8.20 9.93 10.55
N ILE A 51 9.04 10.36 11.49
CA ILE A 51 9.97 9.49 12.22
C ILE A 51 9.26 8.53 13.19
N ALA A 52 7.98 8.77 13.49
CA ALA A 52 7.14 7.91 14.35
C ALA A 52 6.53 6.71 13.59
N TYR A 53 7.25 6.21 12.59
CA TYR A 53 6.85 5.16 11.67
C TYR A 53 7.80 3.96 11.76
N TRP A 54 7.25 2.74 11.63
CA TRP A 54 8.04 1.51 11.55
C TRP A 54 8.74 1.41 10.18
N SER A 55 10.05 1.67 10.14
CA SER A 55 10.82 1.87 8.90
C SER A 55 10.83 0.65 7.97
N GLU A 56 10.62 -0.56 8.48
CA GLU A 56 10.51 -1.78 7.69
C GLU A 56 9.34 -1.76 6.69
N TYR A 57 8.31 -0.93 6.94
CA TYR A 57 7.18 -0.74 6.04
C TYR A 57 7.37 0.46 5.10
N ALA A 58 8.52 1.14 5.13
CA ALA A 58 8.79 2.36 4.35
C ALA A 58 9.35 2.04 2.96
N ILE A 59 8.97 0.89 2.39
CA ILE A 59 9.48 0.38 1.11
C ILE A 59 9.37 1.46 0.06
N ARG A 60 10.46 1.67 -0.69
CA ARG A 60 10.53 2.60 -1.82
C ARG A 60 10.96 1.83 -3.06
N LEU A 61 10.21 2.02 -4.14
CA LEU A 61 10.48 1.45 -5.44
C LEU A 61 11.65 2.18 -6.12
N PRO A 62 12.37 1.51 -7.01
CA PRO A 62 13.41 2.13 -7.83
C PRO A 62 12.80 3.17 -8.78
N SER A 63 13.61 4.13 -9.24
CA SER A 63 13.20 5.20 -10.17
C SER A 63 12.74 4.70 -11.55
N GLU A 64 13.12 3.47 -11.88
CA GLU A 64 12.78 2.77 -13.11
C GLU A 64 11.37 2.16 -13.07
N ALA A 65 10.72 2.14 -11.89
CA ALA A 65 9.34 1.69 -11.78
C ALA A 65 8.40 2.63 -12.56
N GLU A 66 7.49 2.06 -13.34
CA GLU A 66 6.60 2.83 -14.20
C GLU A 66 5.53 3.56 -13.37
N LEU A 67 5.33 4.86 -13.66
CA LEU A 67 4.24 5.65 -13.11
C LEU A 67 3.11 5.76 -14.14
N LEU A 68 2.13 4.86 -14.03
CA LEU A 68 0.99 4.81 -14.94
C LEU A 68 0.01 5.99 -14.78
N THR A 69 0.00 6.62 -13.60
CA THR A 69 -0.91 7.71 -13.24
C THR A 69 -0.22 8.78 -12.40
N PRO A 70 -0.79 10.00 -12.31
CA PRO A 70 -0.46 10.93 -11.23
C PRO A 70 -0.62 10.28 -9.84
N TYR A 71 -0.01 10.87 -8.83
CA TYR A 71 -0.13 10.40 -7.45
C TYR A 71 -1.57 10.52 -6.97
N ASP A 72 -2.13 9.44 -6.44
CA ASP A 72 -3.52 9.39 -5.97
C ASP A 72 -3.60 9.08 -4.48
N TYR A 73 -3.88 10.10 -3.67
CA TYR A 73 -4.06 9.97 -2.22
C TYR A 73 -5.26 9.09 -1.83
N ASN A 74 -6.23 8.91 -2.73
CA ASN A 74 -7.41 8.08 -2.52
C ASN A 74 -7.28 6.71 -3.19
N SER A 75 -6.11 6.37 -3.73
CA SER A 75 -5.84 5.08 -4.34
C SER A 75 -6.13 3.97 -3.33
N ILE A 76 -6.77 2.90 -3.80
CA ILE A 76 -6.98 1.71 -2.97
C ILE A 76 -5.65 1.08 -2.53
N MET A 77 -4.55 1.42 -3.21
CA MET A 77 -3.19 0.97 -2.90
C MET A 77 -2.45 1.92 -1.94
N HIS A 78 -3.05 3.04 -1.56
CA HIS A 78 -2.44 3.99 -0.62
C HIS A 78 -2.76 3.58 0.82
N TYR A 79 -1.75 3.64 1.70
CA TYR A 79 -1.95 3.41 3.13
C TYR A 79 -2.71 4.54 3.80
N GLU A 80 -3.44 4.23 4.87
CA GLU A 80 -4.03 5.25 5.73
C GLU A 80 -2.94 6.12 6.39
N SER A 81 -3.28 7.36 6.73
CA SER A 81 -2.31 8.34 7.26
C SER A 81 -1.65 7.96 8.59
N ASN A 82 -2.22 6.99 9.32
CA ASN A 82 -1.73 6.47 10.59
C ASN A 82 -1.20 5.03 10.48
N ALA A 83 -1.09 4.49 9.26
CA ALA A 83 -0.59 3.14 9.03
C ALA A 83 0.79 2.99 9.67
N TRP A 84 0.96 1.89 10.42
CA TRP A 84 2.21 1.55 11.12
C TRP A 84 2.74 2.68 12.01
N ALA A 85 1.86 3.46 12.64
CA ALA A 85 2.24 4.44 13.63
C ALA A 85 2.72 3.77 14.93
N ILE A 86 3.85 4.23 15.47
CA ILE A 86 4.29 3.86 16.83
C ILE A 86 3.27 4.38 17.85
N ASN A 87 2.71 5.57 17.61
CA ASN A 87 1.63 6.16 18.38
C ASN A 87 0.46 6.47 17.46
N ALA A 88 -0.66 5.77 17.63
CA ALA A 88 -1.85 5.90 16.77
C ALA A 88 -2.45 7.33 16.73
N LYS A 89 -2.09 8.21 17.66
CA LYS A 89 -2.50 9.63 17.67
C LYS A 89 -1.63 10.54 16.80
N GLN A 90 -0.51 10.04 16.29
CA GLN A 90 0.40 10.79 15.44
C GLN A 90 0.35 10.19 14.03
N PRO A 91 -0.02 10.98 13.01
CA PRO A 91 0.01 10.50 11.65
C PRO A 91 1.45 10.18 11.23
N THR A 92 1.60 9.10 10.47
CA THR A 92 2.85 8.68 9.88
C THR A 92 3.05 9.30 8.51
N MET A 93 1.97 9.58 7.80
CA MET A 93 1.99 10.20 6.49
C MET A 93 1.11 11.46 6.47
N THR A 94 1.71 12.59 6.11
CA THR A 94 1.02 13.89 5.99
C THR A 94 1.16 14.44 4.58
N ALA A 95 0.05 14.66 3.89
CA ALA A 95 0.04 15.20 2.53
C ALA A 95 0.66 16.61 2.47
N LYS A 96 1.34 16.93 1.36
CA LYS A 96 1.95 18.25 1.11
C LYS A 96 1.00 19.24 0.45
N VAL A 97 0.01 18.74 -0.26
CA VAL A 97 -1.08 19.48 -0.87
C VAL A 97 -2.37 18.93 -0.30
N GLU A 98 -3.33 19.81 -0.01
CA GLU A 98 -4.69 19.38 0.28
C GLU A 98 -5.28 18.77 -0.99
N GLY A 99 -5.76 17.53 -0.88
CA GLY A 99 -6.45 16.81 -1.96
C GLY A 99 -7.90 17.26 -2.11
#